data_AF-A0A852YWC5-F1
#
_entry.id   AF-A0A852YWC5-F1
#
_cell.length_a   1.000
_cell.length_b   1.000
_cell.length_c   1.000
_cell.angle_alpha   90.00
_cell.angle_beta   90.00
_cell.angle_gamma   90.00
#
_symmetry.space_group_name_H-M   'P 1'
#
loop_
_entity.id
_entity.type
_entity.pdbx_description
1 polymer ?
#
loop_
_entity_poly.entity_id
_entity_poly.type
_entity_poly.pdbx_seq_one_letter_code
_entity_poly.pdbx_strand_id
1 'polypeptide(L)'
;MSLGANPVTDEQRVRVRLVGVGSSYSSMFPADPPEDHEDPVGIAVHDQAAFERVERMLCHWDRPHRRSYHWMITLDEQEPARALSRRCQQLLPAEGLDLVPPESLHLTVRRLGYVDEVPVPTLRAAARAVGNTAVGSSRFVCN
;
A
#
# COMPACT_ATOMS: atom_id res chain seq x y z
N MET A 1 27.15 30.59 -26.46
CA MET A 1 27.23 29.20 -25.98
C MET A 1 26.03 28.95 -25.08
N SER A 2 25.10 28.11 -25.55
CA SER A 2 23.80 27.84 -24.93
C SER A 2 23.96 26.73 -23.89
N LEU A 3 23.55 26.97 -22.65
CA LEU A 3 23.39 25.92 -21.63
C LEU A 3 21.96 25.41 -21.72
N GLY A 4 21.78 24.31 -22.46
CA GLY A 4 20.51 23.61 -22.53
C GLY A 4 20.21 22.91 -21.21
N ALA A 5 19.04 23.21 -20.64
CA ALA A 5 18.49 22.48 -19.50
C ALA A 5 18.13 21.06 -19.92
N ASN A 6 18.66 20.05 -19.22
CA ASN A 6 18.19 18.67 -19.33
C ASN A 6 16.89 18.52 -18.53
N PRO A 7 15.76 18.15 -19.14
CA PRO A 7 14.58 17.78 -18.38
C PRO A 7 14.78 16.40 -17.73
N VAL A 8 14.78 16.38 -16.40
CA VAL A 8 14.72 15.16 -15.59
C VAL A 8 13.37 14.50 -15.85
N THR A 9 13.37 13.39 -16.58
CA THR A 9 12.22 12.49 -16.68
C THR A 9 12.27 11.55 -15.49
N ASP A 10 11.32 11.73 -14.58
CA ASP A 10 11.11 10.92 -13.39
C ASP A 10 10.36 9.63 -13.77
N GLU A 11 11.10 8.65 -14.27
CA GLU A 11 10.65 7.25 -14.20
C GLU A 11 11.14 6.68 -12.88
N GLN A 12 10.30 6.76 -11.85
CA GLN A 12 10.49 6.05 -10.58
C GLN A 12 10.48 4.54 -10.83
N ARG A 13 11.65 4.03 -11.20
CA ARG A 13 11.91 2.60 -11.29
C ARG A 13 11.96 2.04 -9.87
N VAL A 14 10.86 1.41 -9.46
CA VAL A 14 10.74 0.66 -8.21
C VAL A 14 11.87 -0.37 -8.16
N ARG A 15 12.87 -0.15 -7.29
CA ARG A 15 13.90 -1.16 -7.01
C ARG A 15 13.37 -2.06 -5.91
N VAL A 16 12.85 -3.22 -6.28
CA VAL A 16 12.59 -4.32 -5.35
C VAL A 16 13.94 -4.89 -4.92
N ARG A 17 14.28 -4.73 -3.64
CA ARG A 17 15.48 -5.34 -3.04
C ARG A 17 15.07 -6.64 -2.39
N LEU A 18 15.34 -7.77 -3.05
CA LEU A 18 15.19 -9.09 -2.44
C LEU A 18 16.23 -9.21 -1.31
N VAL A 19 15.77 -9.30 -0.07
CA VAL A 19 16.61 -9.55 1.10
C VAL A 19 16.75 -11.06 1.28
N GLY A 20 17.98 -11.55 1.10
CA GLY A 20 18.54 -12.82 1.61
C GLY A 20 17.63 -14.03 1.78
N VAL A 21 17.68 -14.94 0.80
CA VAL A 21 17.02 -16.26 0.83
C VAL A 21 17.74 -17.18 1.82
N GLY A 22 17.07 -17.50 2.92
CA GLY A 22 17.31 -18.74 3.67
C GLY A 22 16.84 -19.94 2.84
N SER A 23 17.73 -20.91 2.69
CA SER A 23 17.63 -22.07 1.80
C SER A 23 16.49 -23.03 2.17
N SER A 24 15.35 -22.98 1.47
CA SER A 24 14.72 -24.12 0.76
C SER A 24 13.36 -23.70 0.15
N TYR A 25 13.33 -23.29 -1.11
CA TYR A 25 12.06 -23.16 -1.85
C TYR A 25 12.08 -24.11 -3.04
N SER A 26 11.79 -25.39 -2.77
CA SER A 26 11.42 -26.34 -3.83
C SER A 26 9.90 -26.48 -3.85
N SER A 27 9.27 -25.47 -4.42
CA SER A 27 8.07 -25.54 -5.25
C SER A 27 7.81 -24.11 -5.72
N MET A 28 7.98 -23.84 -7.02
CA MET A 28 7.59 -22.57 -7.63
C MET A 28 6.13 -22.28 -7.27
N PHE A 29 5.91 -21.26 -6.46
CA PHE A 29 4.61 -20.65 -6.29
C PHE A 29 4.40 -19.67 -7.45
N PRO A 30 3.23 -19.66 -8.12
CA PRO A 30 2.09 -20.56 -7.94
C PRO A 30 2.30 -21.94 -8.62
N ALA A 31 1.66 -22.99 -8.08
CA ALA A 31 1.72 -24.36 -8.63
C ALA A 31 1.09 -24.51 -10.03
N ASP A 32 0.38 -23.48 -10.48
CA ASP A 32 -0.26 -23.35 -11.78
C ASP A 32 0.04 -21.93 -12.29
N PRO A 33 1.18 -21.70 -12.96
CA PRO A 33 1.56 -20.37 -13.45
C PRO A 33 0.71 -19.94 -14.66
N PRO A 34 0.51 -18.63 -14.87
CA PRO A 34 -0.20 -18.14 -16.05
C PRO A 34 0.56 -18.50 -17.34
N GLU A 35 -0.17 -18.75 -18.43
CA GLU A 35 0.42 -19.06 -19.75
C GLU A 35 1.24 -17.89 -20.32
N ASP A 36 0.78 -16.65 -20.07
CA ASP A 36 1.48 -15.41 -20.41
C ASP A 36 1.99 -14.74 -19.13
N HIS A 37 3.31 -14.64 -19.01
CA HIS A 37 3.99 -14.02 -17.86
C HIS A 37 4.04 -12.49 -17.92
N GLU A 38 3.56 -11.89 -19.01
CA GLU A 38 3.48 -10.44 -19.19
C GLU A 38 2.02 -9.92 -19.16
N ASP A 39 1.01 -10.80 -19.03
CA ASP A 39 -0.39 -10.40 -18.85
C ASP A 39 -0.69 -10.12 -17.37
N PRO A 40 -0.83 -8.84 -16.95
CA PRO A 40 -1.07 -8.51 -15.56
C PRO A 40 -2.44 -9.00 -15.03
N VAL A 41 -3.43 -9.23 -15.90
CA VAL A 41 -4.73 -9.75 -15.50
C VAL A 41 -4.64 -11.25 -15.23
N GLY A 42 -4.04 -12.01 -16.15
CA GLY A 42 -3.76 -13.43 -15.97
C GLY A 42 -2.91 -13.71 -14.73
N ILE A 43 -1.83 -12.94 -14.52
CA ILE A 43 -0.99 -13.04 -13.31
C ILE A 43 -1.83 -12.87 -12.04
N ALA A 44 -2.66 -11.81 -11.98
CA ALA A 44 -3.47 -11.53 -10.79
C ALA A 44 -4.50 -12.64 -10.49
N VAL A 45 -5.10 -13.25 -11.52
CA VAL A 45 -6.04 -14.36 -11.36
C VAL A 45 -5.34 -15.61 -10.82
N HIS A 46 -4.19 -15.97 -11.37
CA HIS A 46 -3.41 -17.13 -10.92
C HIS A 46 -2.86 -16.94 -9.50
N ASP A 47 -2.34 -15.74 -9.18
CA ASP A 47 -1.88 -15.39 -7.83
C ASP A 47 -3.03 -15.50 -6.81
N GLN A 48 -4.22 -15.01 -7.16
CA GLN A 48 -5.41 -15.09 -6.31
C GLN A 48 -5.84 -16.56 -6.10
N ALA A 49 -5.89 -17.36 -7.16
CA ALA A 49 -6.27 -18.78 -7.06
C ALA A 49 -5.25 -19.60 -6.25
N ALA A 50 -3.94 -19.29 -6.39
CA ALA A 50 -2.90 -19.90 -5.57
C ALA A 50 -3.03 -19.50 -4.10
N PHE A 51 -3.33 -18.23 -3.83
CA PHE A 51 -3.58 -17.73 -2.49
C PHE A 51 -4.79 -18.37 -1.81
N GLU A 52 -5.88 -18.62 -2.53
CA GLU A 52 -7.09 -19.27 -1.98
C GLU A 52 -6.86 -20.69 -1.45
N ARG A 53 -5.75 -21.33 -1.84
CA ARG A 53 -5.34 -22.65 -1.34
C ARG A 53 -4.42 -22.57 -0.11
N VAL A 54 -4.01 -21.38 0.31
CA VAL A 54 -3.16 -21.17 1.50
C VAL A 54 -3.99 -21.38 2.76
N GLU A 55 -3.67 -22.42 3.52
CA GLU A 55 -4.39 -22.75 4.78
C GLU A 55 -3.98 -21.84 5.95
N ARG A 56 -2.75 -21.32 5.92
CA ARG A 56 -2.20 -20.45 6.98
C ARG A 56 -1.28 -19.40 6.39
N MET A 57 -1.46 -18.15 6.81
CA MET A 57 -0.56 -17.05 6.51
C MET A 57 0.38 -16.79 7.68
N LEU A 58 1.63 -16.47 7.38
CA LEU A 58 2.59 -15.96 8.37
C LEU A 58 2.49 -14.44 8.54
N CYS A 59 2.09 -13.74 7.47
CA CYS A 59 1.97 -12.29 7.42
C CYS A 59 0.75 -11.93 6.56
N HIS A 60 -0.25 -11.26 7.13
CA HIS A 60 -1.46 -10.92 6.38
C HIS A 60 -1.22 -9.87 5.28
N TRP A 61 -0.12 -9.11 5.36
CA TRP A 61 0.25 -8.14 4.34
C TRP A 61 0.65 -8.79 3.01
N ASP A 62 1.04 -10.06 3.03
CA ASP A 62 1.40 -10.83 1.82
C ASP A 62 0.17 -11.30 1.03
N ARG A 63 -1.03 -11.02 1.54
CA ARG A 63 -2.28 -11.37 0.86
C ARG A 63 -2.40 -10.57 -0.45
N PRO A 64 -2.65 -11.21 -1.61
CA PRO A 64 -3.05 -10.50 -2.81
C PRO A 64 -4.37 -9.77 -2.52
N HIS A 65 -4.35 -8.47 -2.74
CA HIS A 65 -5.48 -7.60 -2.46
C HIS A 65 -5.81 -6.76 -3.68
N ARG A 66 -7.11 -6.64 -3.96
CA ARG A 66 -7.59 -5.72 -4.97
C ARG A 66 -7.26 -4.28 -4.53
N ARG A 67 -6.40 -3.62 -5.28
CA ARG A 67 -5.92 -2.26 -4.96
C ARG A 67 -7.07 -1.26 -5.04
N SER A 68 -7.15 -0.36 -4.06
CA SER A 68 -8.18 0.67 -3.99
C SER A 68 -7.67 1.98 -3.41
N TYR A 69 -8.27 3.08 -3.87
CA TYR A 69 -7.99 4.42 -3.39
C TYR A 69 -8.83 4.71 -2.14
N HIS A 70 -8.20 5.29 -1.12
CA HIS A 70 -8.85 5.67 0.13
C HIS A 70 -8.49 7.10 0.50
N TRP A 71 -9.44 7.81 1.09
CA TRP A 71 -9.20 9.04 1.84
C TRP A 71 -8.78 8.68 3.25
N MET A 72 -7.66 9.24 3.68
CA MET A 72 -7.05 8.99 4.98
C MET A 72 -6.66 10.31 5.62
N ILE A 73 -6.73 10.38 6.95
CA ILE A 73 -6.07 11.41 7.73
C ILE A 73 -4.79 10.80 8.26
N THR A 74 -3.63 11.32 7.84
CA THR A 74 -2.33 10.84 8.32
C THR A 74 -2.00 11.48 9.66
N LEU A 75 -1.20 10.78 10.47
CA LEU A 75 -0.79 11.22 11.80
C LEU A 75 0.72 11.47 11.88
N ASP A 76 1.33 11.77 10.74
CA ASP A 76 2.79 11.92 10.57
C ASP A 76 3.36 13.01 11.48
N GLU A 77 2.63 14.12 11.63
CA GLU A 77 3.00 15.25 12.49
C GLU A 77 2.52 15.11 13.95
N GLN A 78 1.84 14.01 14.30
CA GLN A 78 1.19 13.81 15.60
C GLN A 78 1.99 12.84 16.48
N GLU A 79 3.13 13.30 16.97
CA GLU A 79 4.01 12.47 17.82
C GLU A 79 3.32 11.86 19.05
N PRO A 80 2.40 12.55 19.77
CA PRO A 80 1.67 11.93 20.87
C PRO A 80 0.89 10.67 20.47
N ALA A 81 0.25 10.69 19.28
CA ALA A 81 -0.49 9.54 18.76
C ALA A 81 0.46 8.40 18.35
N ARG A 82 1.57 8.73 17.68
CA ARG A 82 2.60 7.76 17.31
C ARG A 82 3.25 7.11 18.53
N ALA A 83 3.54 7.89 19.57
CA ALA A 83 4.09 7.40 20.83
C ALA A 83 3.09 6.50 21.57
N LEU A 84 1.80 6.86 21.57
CA LEU A 84 0.77 6.01 22.14
C LEU A 84 0.67 4.67 21.38
N SER A 85 0.63 4.70 20.05
CA SER A 85 0.61 3.50 19.21
C SER A 85 1.79 2.58 19.53
N ARG A 86 3.02 3.12 19.59
CA ARG A 86 4.22 2.36 19.97
C ARG A 86 4.09 1.70 21.34
N ARG A 87 3.59 2.42 22.35
CA ARG A 87 3.36 1.86 23.69
C ARG A 87 2.31 0.76 23.68
N CYS A 88 1.21 0.94 22.97
CA CYS A 88 0.18 -0.09 22.85
C CYS A 88 0.73 -1.34 22.16
N GLN A 89 1.49 -1.18 21.08
CA GLN A 89 2.11 -2.30 20.36
C GLN A 89 3.12 -3.08 21.20
N GLN A 90 3.85 -2.42 22.11
CA GLN A 90 4.76 -3.08 23.05
C GLN A 90 4.06 -4.01 24.06
N LEU A 91 2.75 -3.82 24.28
CA LEU A 91 1.94 -4.66 25.17
C LEU A 91 1.30 -5.84 24.44
N LEU A 92 1.41 -5.89 23.11
CA LEU A 92 0.88 -6.99 22.30
C LEU A 92 1.86 -8.17 22.27
N PRO A 93 1.36 -9.40 22.06
CA PRO A 93 2.22 -10.55 21.80
C PRO A 93 3.14 -10.31 20.60
N ALA A 94 4.38 -10.79 20.69
CA ALA A 94 5.36 -10.67 19.61
C ALA A 94 5.03 -11.56 18.39
N GLU A 95 4.21 -12.60 18.59
CA GLU A 95 3.86 -13.59 17.57
C GLU A 95 2.36 -13.53 17.24
N GLY A 96 2.03 -13.78 15.97
CA GLY A 96 0.65 -13.93 15.50
C GLY A 96 -0.09 -12.63 15.17
N LEU A 97 0.59 -11.48 15.26
CA LEU A 97 0.05 -10.18 14.85
C LEU A 97 1.03 -9.47 13.91
N ASP A 98 0.52 -8.98 12.78
CA ASP A 98 1.33 -8.12 11.91
C ASP A 98 1.08 -6.66 12.28
N LEU A 99 2.00 -6.13 13.09
CA LEU A 99 1.90 -4.76 13.61
C LEU A 99 2.01 -3.73 12.48
N VAL A 100 1.17 -2.70 12.54
CA VAL A 100 1.22 -1.57 11.61
C VAL A 100 2.46 -0.71 11.94
N PRO A 101 3.32 -0.38 10.96
CA PRO A 101 4.44 0.54 11.21
C PRO A 101 3.94 1.89 11.75
N PRO A 102 4.58 2.49 12.78
CA PRO A 102 4.10 3.74 13.38
C PRO A 102 3.96 4.92 12.41
N GLU A 103 4.78 4.98 11.37
CA GLU A 103 4.74 5.93 10.26
C GLU A 103 3.58 5.69 9.27
N SER A 104 2.93 4.52 9.36
CA SER A 104 1.76 4.19 8.55
C SER A 104 0.45 4.43 9.30
N LEU A 105 0.50 5.04 10.49
CA LEU A 105 -0.68 5.30 11.32
C LEU A 105 -1.57 6.36 10.65
N HIS A 106 -2.82 5.99 10.42
CA HIS A 106 -3.80 6.87 9.80
C HIS A 106 -5.21 6.52 10.26
N LEU A 107 -6.14 7.45 10.05
CA LEU A 107 -7.57 7.20 10.15
C LEU A 107 -8.15 7.06 8.74
N THR A 108 -8.75 5.91 8.44
CA THR A 108 -9.48 5.73 7.18
C THR A 108 -10.79 6.51 7.25
N VAL A 109 -11.00 7.43 6.31
CA VAL A 109 -12.24 8.22 6.22
C VAL A 109 -13.23 7.53 5.31
N ARG A 110 -12.82 7.23 4.08
CA ARG A 110 -13.68 6.58 3.08
C ARG A 110 -12.86 5.95 1.96
N ARG A 111 -13.33 4.83 1.42
CA ARG A 111 -12.86 4.32 0.12
C ARG A 111 -13.45 5.16 -1.02
N LEU A 112 -12.62 5.55 -1.99
CA LEU A 112 -13.04 6.20 -3.23
C LEU A 112 -13.50 5.18 -4.27
N GLY A 113 -12.75 4.09 -4.43
CA GLY A 113 -13.05 2.99 -5.38
C GLY A 113 -11.82 2.13 -5.65
N TYR A 114 -11.97 1.08 -6.45
CA TYR A 114 -10.85 0.23 -6.85
C TYR A 114 -10.05 0.86 -8.01
N VAL A 115 -8.77 0.53 -8.13
CA VAL A 115 -7.85 1.14 -9.11
C VAL A 115 -8.28 0.87 -10.55
N ASP A 116 -8.87 -0.29 -10.80
CA ASP A 116 -9.44 -0.72 -12.09
C ASP A 116 -10.83 -0.12 -12.38
N GLU A 117 -11.52 0.44 -11.39
CA GLU A 117 -12.84 1.08 -11.54
C GLU A 117 -12.78 2.60 -11.61
N VAL A 118 -11.69 3.22 -11.12
CA VAL A 118 -11.55 4.68 -11.03
C VAL A 118 -10.51 5.17 -12.04
N PRO A 119 -10.93 5.79 -13.16
CA PRO A 119 -10.00 6.38 -14.12
C PRO A 119 -9.13 7.45 -13.47
N VAL A 120 -7.84 7.51 -13.86
CA VAL A 120 -6.87 8.50 -13.35
C VAL A 120 -7.38 9.95 -13.44
N PRO A 121 -8.06 10.40 -14.53
CA PRO A 121 -8.65 11.73 -14.58
C PRO A 121 -9.69 11.98 -13.48
N THR A 122 -10.53 10.99 -13.18
CA THR A 122 -11.54 11.05 -12.10
C THR A 122 -10.87 11.13 -10.73
N LEU A 123 -9.85 10.31 -10.48
CA LEU A 123 -9.05 10.38 -9.26
C LEU A 123 -8.45 11.78 -9.05
N ARG A 124 -7.83 12.35 -10.09
CA ARG A 124 -7.23 13.69 -10.03
C ARG A 124 -8.27 14.78 -9.77
N ALA A 125 -9.45 14.69 -10.40
CA ALA A 125 -10.54 15.63 -10.16
C ALA A 125 -11.05 15.55 -8.72
N ALA A 126 -11.23 14.34 -8.20
CA ALA A 126 -11.66 14.11 -6.81
C ALA A 126 -10.63 14.66 -5.81
N ALA A 127 -9.33 14.43 -6.04
CA ALA A 127 -8.26 14.96 -5.20
C ALA A 127 -8.22 16.50 -5.19
N ARG A 128 -8.39 17.14 -6.34
CA ARG A 128 -8.48 18.61 -6.42
C ARG A 128 -9.69 19.16 -5.67
N ALA A 129 -10.85 18.53 -5.82
CA ALA A 129 -12.07 18.95 -5.13
C ALA A 129 -11.90 18.89 -3.61
N VAL A 130 -11.37 17.77 -3.08
CA VAL A 130 -11.10 17.62 -1.65
C VAL A 130 -10.05 18.63 -1.18
N GLY A 131 -8.98 18.82 -1.93
CA GLY A 131 -7.93 19.80 -1.61
C GLY A 131 -8.49 21.22 -1.44
N ASN A 132 -9.36 21.65 -2.35
CA ASN A 132 -9.98 22.97 -2.27
C ASN A 132 -10.88 23.14 -1.04
N THR A 133 -11.56 22.07 -0.61
CA THR A 133 -12.39 22.09 0.61
C THR A 133 -11.55 22.07 1.89
N ALA A 134 -10.46 21.30 1.89
CA ALA A 134 -9.59 21.14 3.05
C ALA A 134 -8.82 22.43 3.40
N VAL A 135 -8.45 23.24 2.41
CA VAL A 135 -7.73 24.53 2.62
C VAL A 135 -8.55 25.52 3.46
N GLY A 136 -9.88 25.45 3.40
CA GLY A 136 -10.77 26.28 4.22
C GLY A 136 -11.09 25.70 5.61
N SER A 137 -10.63 24.48 5.90
CA SER A 137 -10.96 23.78 7.15
C SER A 137 -9.91 24.05 8.21
N SER A 138 -10.33 24.41 9.42
CA SER A 138 -9.42 24.54 10.57
C SER A 138 -8.86 23.18 10.99
N ARG A 139 -7.69 23.18 11.64
CA ARG A 139 -7.15 21.97 12.28
C ARG A 139 -8.18 21.42 13.26
N PHE A 140 -8.56 20.16 13.06
CA PHE A 140 -9.37 19.43 14.02
C PHE A 140 -8.49 19.06 15.22
N VAL A 141 -8.88 19.53 16.41
CA VAL A 141 -8.28 19.13 17.67
C VAL A 141 -9.31 18.31 18.42
N CYS A 142 -9.04 17.02 18.63
CA CYS A 142 -9.81 16.23 19.60
C CYS A 142 -9.30 16.60 20.99
N ASN A 143 -10.19 17.19 21.80
CA ASN A 143 -9.97 17.46 23.23
C ASN A 143 -10.04 16.17 24.05
#